data_AF-A0A7V5DBY0-F1
#
_entry.id   AF-A0A7V5DBY0-F1
#
_cell.length_a   1.000
_cell.length_b   1.000
_cell.length_c   1.000
_cell.angle_alpha   90.00
_cell.angle_beta   90.00
_cell.angle_gamma   90.00
#
_symmetry.space_group_name_H-M   'P 1'
#
loop_
_entity.id
_entity.type
_entity.pdbx_description
1 polymer ?
#
loop_
_entity_poly.entity_id
_entity_poly.type
_entity_poly.pdbx_seq_one_letter_code
_entity_poly.pdbx_strand_id
1 'polypeptide(L)'
;MKNKVVVWGTNAENEKVLIALELKADANKVMLYTFPESIATDEFVAKMMNEWRDGKPVEFPENHTALERELSVTENLLPDDLKVDRGDVVQRAQTEWHFAVLSTKLHAAYQQELAEFKEKIEALSSFDNKVWQNLKAFWDKVQVQSRERNLFREHADSLRDNINQLFEDLKKIRTRVNSEFSSASQGIFEEFSKALDDIEARIAAGGSKLNTVFDELKQMQRRYRDSQMTNEHRNQLWERIDGAFKKAKA
;
A
#
# COMPACT_ATOMS: atom_id res chain seq x y z
N MET A 1 -16.57 6.90 16.02
CA MET A 1 -17.23 5.81 16.77
C MET A 1 -17.19 6.13 18.25
N LYS A 2 -18.18 5.71 19.05
CA LYS A 2 -18.14 5.90 20.51
C LYS A 2 -17.49 4.68 21.18
N ASN A 3 -16.44 4.92 21.96
CA ASN A 3 -15.71 3.87 22.67
C ASN A 3 -16.24 3.65 24.10
N LYS A 4 -17.34 4.32 24.46
CA LYS A 4 -17.91 4.28 25.81
C LYS A 4 -19.42 4.08 25.75
N VAL A 5 -19.94 3.29 26.67
CA VAL A 5 -21.38 3.01 26.84
C VAL A 5 -21.73 3.13 28.31
N VAL A 6 -22.90 3.71 28.60
CA VAL A 6 -23.45 3.79 29.96
C VAL A 6 -24.90 3.30 29.89
N VAL A 7 -25.24 2.33 30.73
CA VAL A 7 -26.57 1.69 30.79
C VAL A 7 -26.93 1.33 32.23
N TRP A 8 -28.22 1.28 32.52
CA TRP A 8 -28.74 0.72 33.76
C TRP A 8 -28.92 -0.80 33.65
N GLY A 9 -28.80 -1.47 34.78
CA GLY A 9 -29.01 -2.90 34.92
C GLY A 9 -29.16 -3.32 36.37
N THR A 10 -29.09 -4.63 36.61
CA THR A 10 -29.13 -5.25 37.93
C THR A 10 -27.98 -6.25 38.12
N ASN A 11 -27.54 -6.39 39.37
CA ASN A 11 -26.54 -7.37 39.78
C ASN A 11 -27.17 -8.73 40.17
N ALA A 12 -26.35 -9.68 40.63
CA ALA A 12 -26.79 -11.00 41.08
C ALA A 12 -27.84 -10.96 42.21
N GLU A 13 -27.81 -9.91 43.04
CA GLU A 13 -28.72 -9.69 44.17
C GLU A 13 -30.03 -8.98 43.76
N ASN A 14 -30.21 -8.70 42.47
CA ASN A 14 -31.28 -7.88 41.88
C ASN A 14 -31.27 -6.42 42.34
N GLU A 15 -30.14 -5.92 42.82
CA GLU A 15 -29.95 -4.50 43.11
C GLU A 15 -29.63 -3.75 41.82
N LYS A 16 -30.16 -2.53 41.72
CA LYS A 16 -29.97 -1.70 40.54
C LYS A 16 -28.57 -1.08 40.54
N VAL A 17 -27.90 -1.16 39.39
CA VAL A 17 -26.53 -0.68 39.19
C VAL A 17 -26.42 0.09 37.88
N LEU A 18 -25.64 1.17 37.90
CA LEU A 18 -25.21 1.86 36.69
C LEU A 18 -23.97 1.14 36.17
N ILE A 19 -23.97 0.76 34.90
CA ILE A 19 -22.89 0.03 34.24
C ILE A 19 -22.28 0.95 33.18
N ALA A 20 -20.97 1.13 33.27
CA ALA A 20 -20.20 1.90 32.31
C ALA A 20 -19.13 1.00 31.65
N LEU A 21 -19.12 0.95 30.33
CA LEU A 21 -18.18 0.17 29.53
C LEU A 21 -17.28 1.10 28.73
N GLU A 22 -15.98 0.83 28.69
CA GLU A 22 -15.00 1.58 27.91
C GLU A 22 -14.10 0.64 27.11
N LEU A 23 -14.07 0.79 25.79
CA LEU A 23 -13.14 0.11 24.90
C LEU A 23 -11.73 0.72 25.00
N LYS A 24 -10.77 -0.11 25.36
CA LYS A 24 -9.33 0.12 25.21
C LYS A 24 -8.85 -0.59 23.94
N ALA A 25 -9.03 0.06 22.80
CA ALA A 25 -8.83 -0.53 21.47
C ALA A 25 -7.41 -1.08 21.26
N ASP A 26 -6.39 -0.34 21.71
CA ASP A 26 -4.97 -0.74 21.56
C ASP A 26 -4.63 -2.02 22.33
N ALA A 27 -5.30 -2.23 23.46
CA ALA A 27 -5.10 -3.40 24.31
C ALA A 27 -6.10 -4.54 24.03
N ASN A 28 -7.04 -4.36 23.10
CA ASN A 28 -8.16 -5.27 22.84
C ASN A 28 -8.96 -5.63 24.11
N LYS A 29 -9.15 -4.66 24.99
CA LYS A 29 -9.78 -4.84 26.30
C LYS A 29 -10.97 -3.89 26.48
N VAL A 30 -11.91 -4.29 27.30
CA VAL A 30 -13.04 -3.48 27.75
C VAL A 30 -12.95 -3.34 29.26
N MET A 31 -12.94 -2.09 29.72
CA MET A 31 -13.11 -1.78 31.13
C MET A 31 -14.59 -1.70 31.45
N LEU A 32 -15.01 -2.44 32.46
CA LEU A 32 -16.35 -2.46 32.98
C LEU A 32 -16.33 -1.85 34.38
N TYR A 33 -17.09 -0.79 34.56
CA TYR A 33 -17.30 -0.16 35.85
C TYR A 33 -18.75 -0.33 36.26
N THR A 34 -18.99 -0.73 37.50
CA THR A 34 -20.34 -0.80 38.08
C THR A 34 -20.44 0.07 39.31
N PHE A 35 -21.54 0.81 39.38
CA PHE A 35 -21.85 1.75 40.45
C PHE A 35 -23.20 1.35 41.05
N PRO A 36 -23.26 0.99 42.34
CA PRO A 36 -24.53 0.80 43.04
C PRO A 36 -25.44 2.02 42.93
N GLU A 37 -26.76 1.81 42.91
CA GLU A 37 -27.73 2.92 42.86
C GLU A 37 -27.53 3.93 44.01
N SER A 38 -27.07 3.47 45.17
CA SER A 38 -26.79 4.32 46.34
C SER A 38 -25.72 5.40 46.09
N ILE A 39 -24.80 5.18 45.15
CA ILE A 39 -23.74 6.14 44.78
C ILE A 39 -23.96 6.76 43.40
N ALA A 40 -24.92 6.26 42.62
CA ALA A 40 -25.26 6.74 41.29
C ALA A 40 -26.31 7.87 41.35
N THR A 41 -25.94 8.99 41.95
CA THR A 41 -26.81 10.18 42.06
C THR A 41 -27.22 10.71 40.68
N ASP A 42 -28.35 11.40 40.60
CA ASP A 42 -28.84 11.97 39.33
C ASP A 42 -27.80 12.89 38.65
N GLU A 43 -27.05 13.65 39.45
CA GLU A 43 -25.96 14.50 38.95
C GLU A 43 -24.82 13.66 38.34
N PHE A 44 -24.42 12.59 39.02
CA PHE A 44 -23.37 11.69 38.52
C PHE A 44 -23.83 10.97 37.23
N VAL A 45 -25.06 10.47 37.21
CA VAL A 45 -25.65 9.82 36.03
C VAL A 45 -25.70 10.78 34.84
N ALA A 46 -26.08 12.04 35.07
CA ALA A 46 -26.06 13.07 34.03
C ALA A 46 -24.65 13.33 33.49
N LYS A 47 -23.63 13.42 34.36
CA LYS A 47 -22.22 13.53 33.95
C LYS A 47 -21.76 12.31 33.15
N MET A 48 -22.11 11.10 33.59
CA MET A 48 -21.75 9.87 32.88
C MET A 48 -22.36 9.81 31.47
N MET A 49 -23.63 10.22 31.33
CA MET A 49 -24.36 10.18 30.06
C MET A 49 -23.94 11.28 29.07
N ASN A 50 -23.67 12.49 29.55
CA ASN A 50 -23.43 13.68 28.73
C ASN A 50 -21.94 14.04 28.57
N GLU A 51 -21.08 13.63 29.51
CA GLU A 51 -19.66 13.99 29.50
C GLU A 51 -18.79 12.76 29.30
N TRP A 52 -18.90 11.76 30.19
CA TRP A 52 -18.00 10.60 30.15
C TRP A 52 -18.14 9.81 28.85
N ARG A 53 -19.40 9.56 28.41
CA ARG A 53 -19.70 8.85 27.15
C ARG A 53 -19.12 9.53 25.91
N ASP A 54 -18.94 10.85 25.97
CA ASP A 54 -18.37 11.66 24.90
C ASP A 54 -16.86 11.92 25.08
N GLY A 55 -16.24 11.22 26.03
CA GLY A 55 -14.79 11.20 26.22
C GLY A 55 -14.26 12.25 27.21
N LYS A 56 -15.12 13.05 27.82
CA LYS A 56 -14.68 14.00 28.87
C LYS A 56 -14.36 13.26 30.17
N PRO A 57 -13.39 13.74 30.96
CA PRO A 57 -13.09 13.16 32.26
C PRO A 57 -14.27 13.39 33.22
N VAL A 58 -14.63 12.37 33.97
CA VAL A 58 -15.62 12.43 35.05
C VAL A 58 -15.03 11.68 36.23
N GLU A 59 -15.05 12.29 37.41
CA GLU A 59 -14.59 11.65 38.64
C GLU A 59 -15.60 10.59 39.09
N PHE A 60 -15.09 9.40 39.39
CA PHE A 60 -15.92 8.28 39.83
C PHE A 60 -16.09 8.30 41.35
N PRO A 61 -17.30 8.09 41.87
CA PRO A 61 -17.55 8.03 43.30
C PRO A 61 -16.80 6.84 43.94
N GLU A 62 -16.51 6.96 45.24
CA GLU A 62 -15.97 5.85 46.04
C GLU A 62 -16.97 4.67 46.07
N ASN A 63 -16.47 3.45 46.24
CA ASN A 63 -17.23 2.18 46.23
C ASN A 63 -17.76 1.71 44.85
N HIS A 64 -17.23 2.22 43.74
CA HIS A 64 -17.41 1.56 42.46
C HIS A 64 -16.51 0.33 42.33
N THR A 65 -16.91 -0.63 41.51
CA THR A 65 -16.07 -1.78 41.13
C THR A 65 -15.63 -1.66 39.68
N ALA A 66 -14.43 -2.14 39.39
CA ALA A 66 -13.85 -2.16 38.06
C ALA A 66 -13.41 -3.57 37.70
N LEU A 67 -13.76 -4.01 36.49
CA LEU A 67 -13.35 -5.28 35.92
C LEU A 67 -12.78 -5.05 34.53
N GLU A 68 -11.64 -5.66 34.26
CA GLU A 68 -11.06 -5.70 32.92
C GLU A 68 -11.46 -7.00 32.23
N ARG A 69 -11.95 -6.91 30.99
CA ARG A 69 -12.30 -8.07 30.17
C ARG A 69 -11.68 -7.98 28.80
N GLU A 70 -11.37 -9.12 28.22
CA GLU A 70 -10.96 -9.19 26.82
C GLU A 70 -12.16 -8.98 25.90
N LEU A 71 -11.93 -8.26 24.80
CA LEU A 71 -12.92 -8.13 23.74
C LEU A 71 -12.88 -9.41 22.89
N SER A 72 -13.71 -10.40 23.25
CA SER A 72 -13.84 -11.69 22.55
C SER A 72 -15.14 -11.81 21.76
N VAL A 73 -15.06 -12.43 20.57
CA VAL A 73 -16.23 -12.66 19.69
C VAL A 73 -17.16 -13.74 20.26
N THR A 74 -16.65 -14.61 21.13
CA THR A 74 -17.40 -15.73 21.71
C THR A 74 -17.95 -15.44 23.10
N GLU A 75 -17.46 -14.39 23.77
CA GLU A 75 -17.86 -14.05 25.13
C GLU A 75 -18.64 -12.73 25.15
N ASN A 76 -19.57 -12.60 26.10
CA ASN A 76 -20.30 -11.34 26.29
C ASN A 76 -19.40 -10.29 26.95
N LEU A 77 -19.65 -9.01 26.63
CA LEU A 77 -18.99 -7.89 27.31
C LEU A 77 -19.31 -7.83 28.80
N LEU A 78 -20.47 -8.33 29.19
CA LEU A 78 -20.94 -8.36 30.56
C LEU A 78 -20.79 -9.78 31.14
N PRO A 79 -20.32 -9.90 32.38
CA PRO A 79 -20.46 -11.11 33.18
C PRO A 79 -21.91 -11.61 33.28
N ASP A 80 -22.11 -12.92 33.47
CA ASP A 80 -23.45 -13.55 33.54
C ASP A 80 -24.30 -13.07 34.73
N ASP A 81 -23.66 -12.52 35.76
CA ASP A 81 -24.30 -11.95 36.95
C ASP A 81 -24.83 -10.52 36.75
N LEU A 82 -24.52 -9.86 35.61
CA LEU A 82 -25.04 -8.54 35.28
C LEU A 82 -26.11 -8.61 34.20
N LYS A 83 -27.33 -8.15 34.53
CA LYS A 83 -28.43 -8.02 33.57
C LYS A 83 -28.65 -6.57 33.23
N VAL A 84 -28.81 -6.24 31.95
CA VAL A 84 -29.00 -4.85 31.50
C VAL A 84 -30.40 -4.62 30.96
N ASP A 85 -30.97 -3.46 31.28
CA ASP A 85 -32.28 -3.02 30.79
C ASP A 85 -32.26 -2.81 29.26
N ARG A 86 -31.11 -2.37 28.74
CA ARG A 86 -30.86 -2.05 27.33
C ARG A 86 -29.80 -2.96 26.72
N GLY A 87 -30.05 -4.27 26.74
CA GLY A 87 -29.15 -5.26 26.16
C GLY A 87 -28.84 -5.03 24.67
N ASP A 88 -29.78 -4.43 23.93
CA ASP A 88 -29.59 -4.02 22.53
C ASP A 88 -28.42 -3.05 22.32
N VAL A 89 -28.23 -2.13 23.26
CA VAL A 89 -27.16 -1.12 23.20
C VAL A 89 -25.79 -1.76 23.43
N VAL A 90 -25.70 -2.69 24.39
CA VAL A 90 -24.46 -3.40 24.72
C VAL A 90 -24.04 -4.32 23.58
N GLN A 91 -24.99 -5.06 22.99
CA GLN A 91 -24.72 -5.95 21.85
C GLN A 91 -24.28 -5.18 20.60
N ARG A 92 -24.90 -4.02 20.33
CA ARG A 92 -24.47 -3.14 19.24
C ARG A 92 -23.05 -2.61 19.48
N ALA A 93 -22.76 -2.14 20.69
CA ALA A 93 -21.44 -1.66 21.05
C ALA A 93 -20.39 -2.76 20.92
N GLN A 94 -20.69 -3.98 21.39
CA GLN A 94 -19.83 -5.14 21.22
C GLN A 94 -19.48 -5.37 19.75
N THR A 95 -20.50 -5.42 18.88
CA THR A 95 -20.30 -5.61 17.43
C THR A 95 -19.46 -4.49 16.81
N GLU A 96 -19.77 -3.23 17.13
CA GLU A 96 -19.03 -2.07 16.61
C GLU A 96 -17.57 -2.06 17.09
N TRP A 97 -17.32 -2.38 18.34
CA TRP A 97 -15.99 -2.42 18.94
C TRP A 97 -15.14 -3.56 18.38
N HIS A 98 -15.73 -4.75 18.20
CA HIS A 98 -15.05 -5.85 17.50
C HIS A 98 -14.63 -5.43 16.10
N PHE A 99 -15.56 -4.86 15.35
CA PHE A 99 -15.27 -4.38 14.01
C PHE A 99 -14.15 -3.34 14.03
N ALA A 100 -14.20 -2.36 14.94
CA ALA A 100 -13.20 -1.31 15.03
C ALA A 100 -11.79 -1.83 15.30
N VAL A 101 -11.66 -2.74 16.26
CA VAL A 101 -10.36 -3.31 16.63
C VAL A 101 -9.82 -4.17 15.49
N LEU A 102 -10.65 -5.03 14.89
CA LEU A 102 -10.24 -5.88 13.77
C LEU A 102 -9.83 -5.07 12.55
N SER A 103 -10.66 -4.09 12.16
CA SER A 103 -10.38 -3.16 11.05
C SER A 103 -9.08 -2.38 11.27
N THR A 104 -8.82 -1.91 12.50
CA THR A 104 -7.61 -1.17 12.84
C THR A 104 -6.37 -2.06 12.79
N LYS A 105 -6.43 -3.27 13.36
CA LYS A 105 -5.34 -4.25 13.30
C LYS A 105 -5.02 -4.67 11.86
N LEU A 106 -6.06 -4.93 11.07
CA LEU A 106 -5.91 -5.30 9.67
C LEU A 106 -5.30 -4.16 8.85
N HIS A 107 -5.76 -2.93 9.07
CA HIS A 107 -5.20 -1.74 8.43
C HIS A 107 -3.71 -1.57 8.78
N ALA A 108 -3.33 -1.70 10.06
CA ALA A 108 -1.94 -1.60 10.49
C ALA A 108 -1.04 -2.67 9.83
N ALA A 109 -1.50 -3.92 9.76
CA ALA A 109 -0.78 -4.99 9.08
C ALA A 109 -0.58 -4.69 7.58
N TYR A 110 -1.59 -4.14 6.91
CA TYR A 110 -1.51 -3.77 5.50
C TYR A 110 -0.65 -2.54 5.24
N GLN A 111 -0.61 -1.58 6.16
CA GLN A 111 0.32 -0.46 6.11
C GLN A 111 1.78 -0.93 6.21
N GLN A 112 2.07 -1.93 7.06
CA GLN A 112 3.41 -2.52 7.14
C GLN A 112 3.80 -3.23 5.83
N GLU A 113 2.90 -4.05 5.27
CA GLU A 113 3.14 -4.72 3.99
C GLU A 113 3.35 -3.70 2.85
N LEU A 114 2.60 -2.59 2.85
CA LEU A 114 2.79 -1.48 1.92
C LEU A 114 4.15 -0.78 2.06
N ALA A 115 4.60 -0.55 3.30
CA ALA A 115 5.90 0.04 3.55
C ALA A 115 7.03 -0.82 2.95
N GLU A 116 6.93 -2.14 3.08
CA GLU A 116 7.90 -3.05 2.44
C GLU A 116 7.85 -2.96 0.91
N PHE A 117 6.68 -2.82 0.30
CA PHE A 117 6.58 -2.60 -1.15
C PHE A 117 7.23 -1.29 -1.57
N LYS A 118 7.00 -0.23 -0.80
CA LYS A 118 7.59 1.08 -1.04
C LYS A 118 9.12 1.00 -1.02
N GLU A 119 9.70 0.42 0.03
CA GLU A 119 11.16 0.24 0.15
C GLU A 119 11.72 -0.58 -1.02
N LYS A 120 11.05 -1.68 -1.38
CA LYS A 120 11.46 -2.52 -2.52
C LYS A 120 11.45 -1.74 -3.83
N ILE A 121 10.42 -0.93 -4.08
CA ILE A 121 10.26 -0.15 -5.31
C ILE A 121 11.29 0.99 -5.36
N GLU A 122 11.55 1.67 -4.26
CA GLU A 122 12.55 2.74 -4.16
C GLU A 122 13.98 2.21 -4.44
N ALA A 123 14.26 0.95 -4.10
CA ALA A 123 15.53 0.29 -4.36
C ALA A 123 15.70 -0.22 -5.81
N LEU A 124 14.66 -0.17 -6.66
CA LEU A 124 14.73 -0.71 -8.03
C LEU A 124 15.49 0.22 -8.98
N SER A 125 16.56 -0.30 -9.57
CA SER A 125 17.26 0.36 -10.68
C SER A 125 16.52 0.20 -12.01
N SER A 126 15.80 -0.92 -12.19
CA SER A 126 15.02 -1.25 -13.38
C SER A 126 13.67 -1.86 -13.03
N PHE A 127 12.76 -1.88 -14.01
CA PHE A 127 11.43 -2.43 -13.81
C PHE A 127 11.50 -3.95 -13.54
N ASP A 128 10.90 -4.39 -12.43
CA ASP A 128 10.77 -5.79 -12.08
C ASP A 128 9.31 -6.24 -12.18
N ASN A 129 9.03 -7.17 -13.11
CA ASN A 129 7.69 -7.73 -13.29
C ASN A 129 7.23 -8.55 -12.07
N LYS A 130 8.13 -9.18 -11.32
CA LYS A 130 7.78 -9.92 -10.10
C LYS A 130 7.25 -8.97 -9.02
N VAL A 131 7.91 -7.82 -8.83
CA VAL A 131 7.43 -6.78 -7.89
C VAL A 131 6.05 -6.27 -8.32
N TRP A 132 5.84 -6.03 -9.62
CA TRP A 132 4.53 -5.65 -10.16
C TRP A 132 3.44 -6.69 -9.86
N GLN A 133 3.68 -7.98 -10.12
CA GLN A 133 2.69 -9.02 -9.85
C GLN A 133 2.41 -9.17 -8.35
N ASN A 134 3.42 -9.03 -7.50
CA ASN A 134 3.24 -9.07 -6.05
C ASN A 134 2.38 -7.91 -5.55
N LEU A 135 2.63 -6.68 -6.04
CA LEU A 135 1.82 -5.51 -5.69
C LEU A 135 0.36 -5.68 -6.16
N LYS A 136 0.15 -6.28 -7.34
CA LYS A 136 -1.18 -6.62 -7.83
C LYS A 136 -1.90 -7.65 -6.96
N ALA A 137 -1.21 -8.71 -6.53
CA ALA A 137 -1.78 -9.69 -5.63
C ALA A 137 -2.17 -9.06 -4.28
N PHE A 138 -1.35 -8.13 -3.76
CA PHE A 138 -1.67 -7.37 -2.57
C PHE A 138 -2.87 -6.44 -2.76
N TRP A 139 -2.96 -5.76 -3.91
CA TRP A 139 -4.13 -4.97 -4.28
C TRP A 139 -5.42 -5.80 -4.27
N ASP A 140 -5.40 -6.98 -4.90
CA ASP A 140 -6.56 -7.88 -4.95
C ASP A 140 -7.00 -8.29 -3.53
N LYS A 141 -6.04 -8.58 -2.64
CA LYS A 141 -6.27 -8.87 -1.22
C LYS A 141 -6.96 -7.69 -0.50
N VAL A 142 -6.46 -6.47 -0.65
CA VAL A 142 -7.08 -5.26 -0.07
C VAL A 142 -8.49 -5.04 -0.62
N GLN A 143 -8.71 -5.25 -1.91
CA GLN A 143 -10.03 -5.14 -2.53
C GLN A 143 -11.03 -6.16 -2.00
N VAL A 144 -10.61 -7.40 -1.72
CA VAL A 144 -11.47 -8.40 -1.06
C VAL A 144 -11.90 -7.90 0.32
N GLN A 145 -10.94 -7.48 1.16
CA GLN A 145 -11.25 -6.99 2.52
C GLN A 145 -12.18 -5.76 2.53
N SER A 146 -12.00 -4.85 1.57
CA SER A 146 -12.86 -3.69 1.39
C SER A 146 -14.29 -4.09 0.96
N ARG A 147 -14.44 -5.04 0.04
CA ARG A 147 -15.74 -5.56 -0.40
C ARG A 147 -16.48 -6.30 0.70
N GLU A 148 -15.75 -7.09 1.49
CA GLU A 148 -16.26 -7.80 2.66
C GLU A 148 -16.58 -6.88 3.85
N ARG A 149 -16.27 -5.57 3.73
CA ARG A 149 -16.47 -4.56 4.76
C ARG A 149 -15.72 -4.89 6.06
N ASN A 150 -14.54 -5.50 5.96
CA ASN A 150 -13.66 -5.78 7.10
C ASN A 150 -12.77 -4.58 7.47
N LEU A 151 -12.81 -3.51 6.67
CA LEU A 151 -12.08 -2.27 6.87
C LEU A 151 -13.04 -1.08 6.95
N PHE A 152 -12.68 -0.08 7.75
CA PHE A 152 -13.29 1.23 7.65
C PHE A 152 -13.04 1.79 6.25
N ARG A 153 -14.01 2.56 5.75
CA ARG A 153 -13.91 3.17 4.42
C ARG A 153 -12.63 4.01 4.28
N GLU A 154 -12.31 4.83 5.28
CA GLU A 154 -11.11 5.66 5.30
C GLU A 154 -9.82 4.83 5.23
N HIS A 155 -9.77 3.70 5.96
CA HIS A 155 -8.64 2.76 5.89
C HIS A 155 -8.51 2.16 4.50
N ALA A 156 -9.61 1.69 3.92
CA ALA A 156 -9.61 1.09 2.59
C ALA A 156 -9.21 2.11 1.50
N ASP A 157 -9.71 3.33 1.59
CA ASP A 157 -9.40 4.42 0.65
C ASP A 157 -7.91 4.82 0.77
N SER A 158 -7.38 4.96 2.00
CA SER A 158 -5.95 5.24 2.22
C SER A 158 -5.03 4.15 1.65
N LEU A 159 -5.33 2.87 1.89
CA LEU A 159 -4.56 1.77 1.30
C LEU A 159 -4.62 1.80 -0.22
N ARG A 160 -5.81 2.06 -0.79
CA ARG A 160 -6.01 2.14 -2.23
C ARG A 160 -5.13 3.22 -2.86
N ASP A 161 -5.14 4.41 -2.29
CA ASP A 161 -4.39 5.55 -2.84
C ASP A 161 -2.88 5.29 -2.78
N ASN A 162 -2.39 4.72 -1.69
CA ASN A 162 -0.98 4.34 -1.56
C ASN A 162 -0.57 3.26 -2.57
N ILE A 163 -1.38 2.21 -2.76
CA ILE A 163 -1.08 1.17 -3.76
C ILE A 163 -1.08 1.75 -5.18
N ASN A 164 -2.02 2.64 -5.50
CA ASN A 164 -2.05 3.33 -6.79
C ASN A 164 -0.76 4.14 -7.01
N GLN A 165 -0.30 4.85 -5.98
CA GLN A 165 0.96 5.59 -6.05
C GLN A 165 2.15 4.68 -6.37
N LEU A 166 2.24 3.51 -5.72
CA LEU A 166 3.30 2.53 -5.99
C LEU A 166 3.24 1.97 -7.42
N PHE A 167 2.04 1.76 -7.97
CA PHE A 167 1.91 1.40 -9.39
C PHE A 167 2.41 2.50 -10.32
N GLU A 168 2.11 3.76 -10.03
CA GLU A 168 2.63 4.89 -10.80
C GLU A 168 4.16 4.99 -10.72
N ASP A 169 4.75 4.72 -9.55
CA ASP A 169 6.20 4.76 -9.39
C ASP A 169 6.90 3.63 -10.16
N LEU A 170 6.34 2.42 -10.17
CA LEU A 170 6.80 1.34 -11.05
C LEU A 170 6.71 1.69 -12.54
N LYS A 171 5.62 2.35 -12.97
CA LYS A 171 5.47 2.82 -14.36
C LYS A 171 6.53 3.87 -14.70
N LYS A 172 6.83 4.80 -13.79
CA LYS A 172 7.90 5.79 -13.98
C LYS A 172 9.26 5.13 -14.15
N ILE A 173 9.60 4.13 -13.34
CA ILE A 173 10.85 3.36 -13.48
C ILE A 173 10.93 2.73 -14.88
N ARG A 174 9.85 2.09 -15.34
CA ARG A 174 9.78 1.49 -16.68
C ARG A 174 9.99 2.51 -17.79
N THR A 175 9.30 3.65 -17.72
CA THR A 175 9.43 4.74 -18.71
C THR A 175 10.83 5.33 -18.71
N ARG A 176 11.44 5.54 -17.54
CA ARG A 176 12.80 6.05 -17.40
C ARG A 176 13.81 5.14 -18.07
N VAL A 177 13.81 3.84 -17.74
CA VAL A 177 14.74 2.86 -18.33
C VAL A 177 14.57 2.78 -19.84
N ASN A 178 13.33 2.78 -20.34
CA ASN A 178 13.08 2.80 -21.78
C ASN A 178 13.62 4.08 -22.45
N SER A 179 13.44 5.24 -21.84
CA SER A 179 13.97 6.51 -22.35
C SER A 179 15.49 6.54 -22.34
N GLU A 180 16.12 6.06 -21.28
CA GLU A 180 17.58 5.93 -21.17
C GLU A 180 18.13 5.00 -22.26
N PHE A 181 17.49 3.85 -22.48
CA PHE A 181 17.86 2.92 -23.54
C PHE A 181 17.70 3.53 -24.95
N SER A 182 16.58 4.20 -25.22
CA SER A 182 16.36 4.87 -26.50
C SER A 182 17.38 5.99 -26.75
N SER A 183 17.72 6.78 -25.73
CA SER A 183 18.72 7.84 -25.83
C SER A 183 20.13 7.27 -26.05
N ALA A 184 20.51 6.22 -25.32
CA ALA A 184 21.77 5.52 -25.55
C ALA A 184 21.86 4.93 -26.96
N SER A 185 20.77 4.30 -27.42
CA SER A 185 20.65 3.78 -28.79
C SER A 185 20.75 4.87 -29.85
N GLN A 186 20.22 6.07 -29.60
CA GLN A 186 20.34 7.21 -30.49
C GLN A 186 21.78 7.71 -30.60
N GLY A 187 22.50 7.84 -29.47
CA GLY A 187 23.91 8.24 -29.48
C GLY A 187 24.79 7.26 -30.26
N ILE A 188 24.58 5.95 -30.08
CA ILE A 188 25.26 4.91 -30.86
C ILE A 188 24.89 5.04 -32.34
N PHE A 189 23.61 5.20 -32.65
CA PHE A 189 23.14 5.35 -34.04
C PHE A 189 23.80 6.52 -34.76
N GLU A 190 23.94 7.67 -34.09
CA GLU A 190 24.61 8.85 -34.63
C GLU A 190 26.11 8.62 -34.85
N GLU A 191 26.78 7.92 -33.93
CA GLU A 191 28.19 7.55 -34.08
C GLU A 191 28.40 6.66 -35.33
N PHE A 192 27.60 5.61 -35.46
CA PHE A 192 27.64 4.73 -36.63
C PHE A 192 27.30 5.48 -37.92
N SER A 193 26.27 6.32 -37.89
CA SER A 193 25.85 7.10 -39.06
C SER A 193 26.96 8.03 -39.55
N LYS A 194 27.62 8.77 -38.64
CA LYS A 194 28.75 9.63 -39.00
C LYS A 194 29.93 8.84 -39.57
N ALA A 195 30.24 7.69 -38.98
CA ALA A 195 31.33 6.85 -39.46
C ALA A 195 31.01 6.21 -40.83
N LEU A 196 29.73 5.88 -41.08
CA LEU A 196 29.27 5.44 -42.39
C LEU A 196 29.32 6.56 -43.42
N ASP A 197 28.94 7.79 -43.06
CA ASP A 197 28.99 8.94 -43.97
C ASP A 197 30.43 9.16 -44.49
N ASP A 198 31.44 9.09 -43.61
CA ASP A 198 32.85 9.20 -44.01
C ASP A 198 33.29 8.07 -44.95
N ILE A 199 32.91 6.82 -44.62
CA ILE A 199 33.21 5.66 -45.46
C ILE A 199 32.56 5.79 -46.84
N GLU A 200 31.27 6.16 -46.89
CA GLU A 200 30.53 6.31 -48.14
C GLU A 200 31.12 7.42 -49.01
N ALA A 201 31.56 8.54 -48.42
CA ALA A 201 32.26 9.60 -49.14
C ALA A 201 33.60 9.13 -49.72
N ARG A 202 34.37 8.34 -48.97
CA ARG A 202 35.65 7.76 -49.43
C ARG A 202 35.45 6.74 -50.55
N ILE A 203 34.36 5.97 -50.53
CA ILE A 203 33.98 5.07 -51.63
C ILE A 203 33.67 5.90 -52.89
N ALA A 204 32.86 6.95 -52.75
CA ALA A 204 32.48 7.82 -53.86
C ALA A 204 33.66 8.56 -54.50
N ALA A 205 34.69 8.90 -53.72
CA ALA A 205 35.90 9.57 -54.20
C ALA A 205 36.82 8.68 -55.07
N GLY A 206 36.57 7.37 -55.15
CA GLY A 206 37.19 6.49 -56.17
C GLY A 206 38.71 6.26 -56.05
N GLY A 207 39.31 6.40 -54.86
CA GLY A 207 40.76 6.25 -54.66
C GLY A 207 41.25 4.82 -54.39
N SER A 208 42.57 4.58 -54.54
CA SER A 208 43.31 3.31 -54.35
C SER A 208 43.28 2.69 -52.93
N LYS A 209 42.37 3.15 -52.06
CA LYS A 209 42.23 2.75 -50.65
C LYS A 209 41.02 1.83 -50.38
N LEU A 210 40.37 1.26 -51.40
CA LEU A 210 39.16 0.42 -51.24
C LEU A 210 39.36 -0.79 -50.30
N ASN A 211 40.54 -1.41 -50.28
CA ASN A 211 40.83 -2.51 -49.35
C ASN A 211 40.75 -2.04 -47.88
N THR A 212 41.25 -0.85 -47.57
CA THR A 212 41.18 -0.28 -46.21
C THR A 212 39.73 0.02 -45.82
N VAL A 213 38.93 0.54 -46.75
CA VAL A 213 37.50 0.78 -46.54
C VAL A 213 36.75 -0.51 -46.25
N PHE A 214 37.06 -1.59 -46.98
CA PHE A 214 36.42 -2.88 -46.79
C PHE A 214 36.70 -3.47 -45.40
N ASP A 215 37.92 -3.31 -44.89
CA ASP A 215 38.27 -3.75 -43.54
C ASP A 215 37.67 -2.86 -42.44
N GLU A 216 37.57 -1.54 -42.65
CA GLU A 216 36.83 -0.62 -41.77
C GLU A 216 35.33 -0.99 -41.71
N LEU A 217 34.70 -1.33 -42.84
CA LEU A 217 33.32 -1.81 -42.89
C LEU A 217 33.14 -3.14 -42.14
N LYS A 218 34.10 -4.08 -42.22
CA LYS A 218 34.07 -5.32 -41.42
C LYS A 218 34.18 -5.01 -39.92
N GLN A 219 35.06 -4.10 -39.52
CA GLN A 219 35.18 -3.68 -38.13
C GLN A 219 33.88 -3.04 -37.64
N MET A 220 33.26 -2.20 -38.46
CA MET A 220 31.98 -1.59 -38.17
C MET A 220 30.86 -2.63 -38.02
N GLN A 221 30.79 -3.62 -38.91
CA GLN A 221 29.82 -4.71 -38.80
C GLN A 221 29.98 -5.52 -37.51
N ARG A 222 31.22 -5.72 -37.04
CA ARG A 222 31.49 -6.35 -35.73
C ARG A 222 30.95 -5.49 -34.60
N ARG A 223 31.34 -4.21 -34.53
CA ARG A 223 30.85 -3.26 -33.52
C ARG A 223 29.31 -3.15 -33.52
N TYR A 224 28.69 -3.18 -34.70
CA TYR A 224 27.23 -3.12 -34.87
C TYR A 224 26.52 -4.33 -34.23
N ARG A 225 27.11 -5.53 -34.32
CA ARG A 225 26.52 -6.74 -33.71
C ARG A 225 26.57 -6.68 -32.19
N ASP A 226 27.63 -6.08 -31.64
CA ASP A 226 27.85 -5.99 -30.20
C ASP A 226 27.12 -4.81 -29.56
N SER A 227 26.66 -3.83 -30.35
CA SER A 227 26.00 -2.63 -29.81
C SER A 227 24.57 -2.89 -29.36
N GLN A 228 24.23 -2.31 -28.21
CA GLN A 228 22.90 -2.34 -27.61
C GLN A 228 22.08 -1.18 -28.20
N MET A 229 21.22 -1.49 -29.18
CA MET A 229 20.38 -0.51 -29.87
C MET A 229 18.95 -1.02 -29.97
N THR A 230 18.01 -0.10 -30.21
CA THR A 230 16.64 -0.41 -30.60
C THR A 230 16.62 -1.16 -31.94
N ASN A 231 15.57 -1.96 -32.15
CA ASN A 231 15.39 -2.70 -33.41
C ASN A 231 15.29 -1.75 -34.63
N GLU A 232 14.69 -0.58 -34.44
CA GLU A 232 14.59 0.44 -35.48
C GLU A 232 15.97 0.94 -35.93
N HIS A 233 16.80 1.38 -34.99
CA HIS A 233 18.16 1.85 -35.30
C HIS A 233 19.03 0.73 -35.88
N ARG A 234 18.85 -0.51 -35.38
CA ARG A 234 19.52 -1.68 -35.95
C ARG A 234 19.19 -1.88 -37.43
N ASN A 235 17.91 -1.91 -37.77
CA ASN A 235 17.48 -2.13 -39.14
C ASN A 235 17.99 -1.03 -40.08
N GLN A 236 17.89 0.24 -39.66
CA GLN A 236 18.38 1.38 -40.44
C GLN A 236 19.90 1.30 -40.69
N LEU A 237 20.71 1.00 -39.66
CA LEU A 237 22.16 0.87 -39.83
C LEU A 237 22.55 -0.35 -40.66
N TRP A 238 21.83 -1.46 -40.53
CA TRP A 238 22.09 -2.67 -41.31
C TRP A 238 21.96 -2.41 -42.81
N GLU A 239 20.87 -1.75 -43.24
CA GLU A 239 20.65 -1.40 -44.63
C GLU A 239 21.78 -0.51 -45.19
N ARG A 240 22.24 0.45 -44.38
CA ARG A 240 23.35 1.33 -44.76
C ARG A 240 24.69 0.59 -44.87
N ILE A 241 25.02 -0.25 -43.89
CA ILE A 241 26.26 -1.05 -43.90
C ILE A 241 26.27 -1.98 -45.12
N ASP A 242 25.18 -2.71 -45.38
CA ASP A 242 25.05 -3.60 -46.54
C ASP A 242 25.16 -2.81 -47.87
N GLY A 243 24.52 -1.65 -47.95
CA GLY A 243 24.65 -0.74 -49.09
C GLY A 243 26.09 -0.28 -49.34
N ALA A 244 26.81 0.11 -48.29
CA ALA A 244 28.21 0.52 -48.37
C ALA A 244 29.12 -0.62 -48.84
N PHE A 245 28.91 -1.86 -48.35
CA PHE A 245 29.62 -3.04 -48.85
C PHE A 245 29.39 -3.31 -50.33
N LYS A 246 28.14 -3.17 -50.81
CA LYS A 246 27.81 -3.32 -52.24
C LYS A 246 28.52 -2.27 -53.09
N LYS A 247 28.49 -1.00 -52.67
CA LYS A 247 29.17 0.11 -53.37
C LYS A 247 30.69 -0.08 -53.40
N ALA A 248 31.30 -0.56 -52.31
CA ALA A 248 32.75 -0.77 -52.23
C ALA A 248 33.27 -1.95 -53.08
N LYS A 249 32.38 -2.85 -53.51
CA LYS A 249 32.69 -4.01 -54.34
C LYS A 249 32.49 -3.77 -55.85
N ALA A 250 31.70 -2.74 -56.20
CA ALA A 250 31.41 -2.34 -57.57
C ALA A 250 32.58 -1.53 -58.16
#